data_AF-K2ETS2-F1
#
_entry.id   AF-K2ETS2-F1
#
_cell.length_a   1.000
_cell.length_b   1.000
_cell.length_c   1.000
_cell.angle_alpha   90.00
_cell.angle_beta   90.00
_cell.angle_gamma   90.00
#
_symmetry.space_group_name_H-M   'P 1'
#
loop_
_entity.id
_entity.type
_entity.pdbx_description
1 polymer ?
#
loop_
_entity_poly.entity_id
_entity_poly.type
_entity_poly.pdbx_seq_one_letter_code
_entity_poly.pdbx_strand_id
1 'polypeptide(L)'
;MAVEETKAIVEGALNNVESAKSIAAAIAMGFGAVGPGIGIGILAAKALEAIGRNPEAAPKIQTTMILAIAFTEAIAIYALVVALIIKFV
;
A
#
# COMPACT_ATOMS: atom_id res chain seq x y z
N MET A 1 -36.53 -23.76 15.89
CA MET A 1 -36.05 -24.70 14.85
C MET A 1 -35.88 -24.00 13.50
N ALA A 2 -36.95 -23.52 12.84
CA ALA A 2 -36.81 -22.78 11.57
C ALA A 2 -36.05 -21.43 11.66
N VAL A 3 -36.15 -20.73 12.80
CA VAL A 3 -35.42 -19.46 13.03
C VAL A 3 -33.91 -19.67 13.16
N GLU A 4 -33.47 -20.75 13.81
CA GLU A 4 -32.05 -21.07 14.02
C GLU A 4 -31.36 -21.41 12.70
N GLU A 5 -32.05 -22.16 11.84
CA GLU A 5 -31.58 -22.54 10.51
C GLU A 5 -31.45 -21.31 9.59
N THR A 6 -32.44 -20.39 9.66
CA THR A 6 -32.37 -19.11 8.95
C THR A 6 -31.18 -18.27 9.42
N LYS A 7 -30.92 -18.21 10.73
CA LYS A 7 -29.79 -17.46 11.30
C LYS A 7 -28.44 -18.04 10.87
N ALA A 8 -28.30 -19.36 10.87
CA ALA A 8 -27.07 -20.03 10.42
C ALA A 8 -26.75 -19.76 8.93
N ILE A 9 -27.78 -19.71 8.07
CA ILE A 9 -27.61 -19.37 6.66
C ILE A 9 -27.13 -17.93 6.49
N VAL A 10 -27.68 -16.99 7.26
CA VAL A 10 -27.29 -15.57 7.21
C VAL A 10 -25.85 -15.37 7.72
N GLU A 11 -25.48 -15.98 8.85
CA GLU A 11 -24.11 -15.91 9.39
C GLU A 11 -23.09 -16.51 8.41
N GLY A 12 -23.41 -17.65 7.79
CA GLY A 12 -22.56 -18.25 6.75
C GLY A 12 -22.35 -17.32 5.56
N ALA A 13 -23.40 -16.65 5.09
CA ALA A 13 -23.30 -15.69 3.99
C ALA A 13 -22.44 -14.47 4.37
N LEU A 14 -22.60 -13.93 5.57
CA LEU A 14 -21.80 -12.79 6.07
C LEU A 14 -20.31 -13.13 6.17
N ASN A 15 -19.96 -14.32 6.66
CA ASN A 15 -18.57 -14.77 6.75
C ASN A 15 -17.89 -14.87 5.37
N ASN A 16 -18.64 -15.29 4.34
CA ASN A 16 -18.12 -15.35 2.97
C ASN A 16 -17.84 -13.95 2.41
N VAL A 17 -18.72 -12.98 2.67
CA VAL A 17 -18.52 -11.59 2.24
C VAL A 17 -17.31 -10.98 2.96
N GLU A 18 -17.15 -11.22 4.25
CA GLU A 18 -16.02 -10.71 5.04
C GLU A 18 -14.68 -11.30 4.57
N SER A 19 -14.68 -12.58 4.21
CA SER A 19 -13.52 -13.26 3.63
C SER A 19 -13.16 -12.66 2.26
N ALA A 20 -14.15 -12.40 1.42
CA ALA A 20 -13.95 -11.79 0.10
C ALA A 20 -13.39 -10.35 0.23
N LYS A 21 -13.94 -9.53 1.13
CA LYS A 21 -13.41 -8.18 1.44
C LYS A 21 -11.95 -8.24 1.87
N SER A 22 -11.61 -9.19 2.75
CA SER A 22 -10.24 -9.35 3.26
C SER A 22 -9.24 -9.70 2.16
N ILE A 23 -9.60 -10.60 1.24
CA ILE A 23 -8.77 -10.98 0.09
C ILE A 23 -8.63 -9.79 -0.88
N ALA A 24 -9.73 -9.11 -1.20
CA ALA A 24 -9.70 -7.96 -2.10
C ALA A 24 -8.83 -6.82 -1.56
N ALA A 25 -8.91 -6.52 -0.25
CA ALA A 25 -8.06 -5.53 0.41
C ALA A 25 -6.57 -5.92 0.37
N ALA A 26 -6.25 -7.21 0.61
CA ALA A 26 -4.88 -7.71 0.55
C ALA A 26 -4.29 -7.60 -0.87
N ILE A 27 -5.08 -7.91 -1.90
CA ILE A 27 -4.67 -7.79 -3.30
C ILE A 27 -4.45 -6.31 -3.67
N ALA A 28 -5.40 -5.43 -3.33
CA ALA A 28 -5.29 -4.00 -3.60
C ALA A 28 -4.00 -3.41 -3.00
N MET A 29 -3.70 -3.73 -1.74
CA MET A 29 -2.45 -3.29 -1.12
C MET A 29 -1.21 -3.95 -1.69
N GLY A 30 -1.24 -5.27 -1.86
CA GLY A 30 -0.09 -6.04 -2.30
C GLY A 30 0.43 -5.52 -3.64
N PHE A 31 -0.46 -5.38 -4.63
CA PHE A 31 -0.08 -4.85 -5.94
C PHE A 31 0.17 -3.33 -5.92
N GLY A 32 -0.59 -2.58 -5.13
CA GLY A 32 -0.43 -1.13 -5.02
C GLY A 32 0.92 -0.70 -4.44
N ALA A 33 1.53 -1.53 -3.60
CA ALA A 33 2.84 -1.26 -2.99
C ALA A 33 4.04 -1.57 -3.89
N VAL A 34 3.88 -2.39 -4.95
CA VAL A 34 4.99 -2.84 -5.80
C VAL A 34 5.66 -1.66 -6.53
N GLY A 35 4.85 -0.81 -7.18
CA GLY A 35 5.36 0.34 -7.93
C GLY A 35 6.14 1.32 -7.04
N PRO A 36 5.56 1.80 -5.93
CA PRO A 36 6.24 2.67 -4.98
C PRO A 36 7.48 2.02 -4.36
N GLY A 37 7.42 0.75 -3.95
CA GLY A 37 8.57 0.04 -3.38
C GLY A 37 9.77 -0.01 -4.34
N ILE A 38 9.52 -0.33 -5.62
CA ILE A 38 10.56 -0.31 -6.65
C ILE A 38 11.06 1.11 -6.91
N GLY A 39 10.14 2.08 -7.05
CA GLY A 39 10.46 3.48 -7.32
C GLY A 39 11.35 4.08 -6.24
N ILE A 40 11.02 3.88 -4.97
CA ILE A 40 11.80 4.37 -3.82
C ILE A 40 13.18 3.73 -3.80
N GLY A 41 13.28 2.42 -4.04
CA GLY A 41 14.58 1.73 -4.13
C GLY A 41 15.50 2.34 -5.18
N ILE A 42 14.96 2.62 -6.38
CA ILE A 42 15.71 3.26 -7.48
C ILE A 42 16.11 4.69 -7.12
N LEU A 43 15.17 5.49 -6.60
CA LEU A 43 15.42 6.88 -6.19
C LEU A 43 16.53 6.96 -5.15
N ALA A 44 16.46 6.13 -4.10
CA ALA A 44 17.46 6.07 -3.04
C ALA A 44 18.81 5.62 -3.57
N ALA A 45 18.87 4.57 -4.40
CA ALA A 45 20.12 4.09 -4.99
C ALA A 45 20.81 5.19 -5.82
N LYS A 46 20.06 5.90 -6.66
CA LYS A 46 20.59 7.00 -7.49
C LYS A 46 21.07 8.18 -6.66
N ALA A 47 20.34 8.53 -5.60
CA ALA A 47 20.77 9.57 -4.68
C ALA A 47 22.07 9.19 -3.96
N LEU A 48 22.20 7.95 -3.49
CA LEU A 48 23.41 7.47 -2.81
C LEU A 48 24.61 7.41 -3.78
N GLU A 49 24.42 6.96 -5.02
CA GLU A 49 25.46 7.03 -6.07
C GLU A 49 25.92 8.47 -6.31
N ALA A 50 24.99 9.43 -6.39
CA ALA A 50 25.31 10.85 -6.59
C ALA A 50 26.06 11.45 -5.39
N ILE A 51 25.64 11.13 -4.17
CA ILE A 51 26.31 11.55 -2.92
C ILE A 51 27.72 10.97 -2.85
N GLY A 52 27.90 9.69 -3.19
CA GLY A 52 29.21 9.05 -3.18
C GLY A 52 30.20 9.69 -4.16
N ARG A 53 29.71 10.24 -5.29
CA ARG A 53 30.54 10.97 -6.27
C ARG A 53 30.83 12.40 -5.84
N ASN A 54 29.90 13.07 -5.16
CA ASN A 54 30.10 14.43 -4.65
C ASN A 54 29.50 14.58 -3.24
N PRO A 55 30.29 14.29 -2.20
CA PRO A 55 29.82 14.35 -0.81
C PRO A 55 29.37 15.75 -0.38
N GLU A 56 29.96 16.81 -0.93
CA GLU A 56 29.62 18.20 -0.60
C GLU A 56 28.21 18.58 -1.07
N ALA A 57 27.71 17.93 -2.13
CA ALA A 57 26.35 18.15 -2.64
C ALA A 57 25.27 17.37 -1.86
N ALA A 58 25.64 16.57 -0.85
CA ALA A 58 24.72 15.68 -0.16
C ALA A 58 23.47 16.36 0.41
N PRO A 59 23.54 17.54 1.06
CA PRO A 59 22.34 18.19 1.60
C PRO A 59 21.29 18.47 0.52
N LYS A 60 21.72 18.96 -0.65
CA LYS A 60 20.83 19.29 -1.77
C LYS A 60 20.23 18.03 -2.42
N ILE A 61 21.04 16.98 -2.54
CA ILE A 61 20.59 15.68 -3.09
C ILE A 61 19.53 15.06 -2.16
N GLN A 62 19.78 15.05 -0.85
CA GLN A 62 18.84 14.50 0.12
C GLN A 62 17.49 15.20 0.09
N THR A 63 17.46 16.54 0.02
CA THR A 63 16.19 17.30 -0.10
C THR A 63 15.39 16.88 -1.34
N THR A 64 16.06 16.76 -2.49
CA THR A 64 15.40 16.39 -3.75
C THR A 64 14.93 14.93 -3.73
N MET A 65 15.75 14.03 -3.17
CA MET A 65 15.44 12.61 -2.99
C MET A 65 14.19 12.43 -2.12
N ILE A 66 14.13 13.09 -0.95
CA ILE A 66 13.00 12.99 -0.03
C ILE A 66 11.71 13.46 -0.70
N LEU A 67 11.76 14.57 -1.46
CA LEU A 67 10.59 15.06 -2.19
C LEU A 67 10.12 14.05 -3.25
N ALA A 68 11.04 13.45 -4.01
CA ALA A 68 10.70 12.42 -4.98
C ALA A 68 10.12 11.15 -4.32
N ILE A 69 10.68 10.74 -3.18
CA ILE A 69 10.16 9.62 -2.37
C ILE A 69 8.74 9.95 -1.89
N ALA A 70 8.49 11.16 -1.39
CA ALA A 70 7.16 11.55 -0.90
C ALA A 70 6.09 11.49 -1.99
N PHE A 71 6.39 11.95 -3.21
CA PHE A 71 5.47 11.80 -4.34
C PHE A 71 5.27 10.35 -4.78
N THR A 72 6.32 9.54 -4.70
CA THR A 72 6.24 8.10 -5.00
C THR A 72 5.37 7.37 -3.96
N GLU A 73 5.53 7.72 -2.68
CA GLU A 73 4.78 7.17 -1.56
C GLU A 73 3.30 7.56 -1.60
N ALA A 74 2.96 8.74 -2.15
CA ALA A 74 1.57 9.15 -2.32
C ALA A 74 0.74 8.12 -3.12
N ILE A 75 1.37 7.42 -4.07
CA ILE A 75 0.72 6.35 -4.84
C ILE A 75 0.43 5.13 -3.94
N ALA A 76 1.36 4.75 -3.05
CA ALA A 76 1.15 3.69 -2.07
C ALA A 76 0.01 4.04 -1.11
N ILE A 77 -0.06 5.31 -0.68
CA ILE A 77 -1.13 5.78 0.20
C ILE A 77 -2.50 5.66 -0.47
N TYR A 78 -2.63 5.94 -1.77
CA TYR A 78 -3.91 5.73 -2.46
C TYR A 78 -4.33 4.26 -2.47
N ALA A 79 -3.40 3.33 -2.69
CA ALA A 79 -3.69 1.89 -2.57
C ALA A 79 -4.12 1.51 -1.15
N LEU A 80 -3.48 2.09 -0.13
CA LEU A 80 -3.82 1.89 1.29
C LEU A 80 -5.22 2.39 1.60
N VAL A 81 -5.56 3.59 1.15
CA VAL A 81 -6.90 4.14 1.33
C VAL A 81 -7.95 3.23 0.70
N VAL A 82 -7.74 2.78 -0.54
CA VAL A 82 -8.67 1.87 -1.22
C VAL A 82 -8.83 0.54 -0.47
N ALA A 83 -7.74 -0.07 -0.01
CA ALA A 83 -7.81 -1.31 0.73
C ALA A 83 -8.52 -1.17 2.09
N LEU A 84 -8.29 -0.06 2.80
CA LEU A 84 -9.00 0.24 4.04
C LEU A 84 -10.50 0.46 3.79
N ILE A 85 -10.87 1.14 2.70
CA ILE A 85 -12.27 1.30 2.31
C ILE A 85 -12.89 -0.08 2.04
N ILE A 86 -12.23 -0.96 1.26
CA ILE A 86 -12.74 -2.31 0.98
C ILE A 86 -12.95 -3.11 2.27
N LYS A 87 -12.05 -2.96 3.25
CA LYS A 87 -12.10 -3.72 4.50
C LYS A 87 -13.14 -3.21 5.50
N PHE A 88 -13.31 -1.90 5.62
CA PHE A 88 -14.05 -1.29 6.73
C PHE A 88 -15.36 -0.60 6.33
N VAL A 89 -15.58 -0.40 5.03
CA VAL A 89 -16.82 0.17 4.47
C VAL A 89 -17.54 -0.93 3.70
#